data_AF-A0A9Q2ZTI0-F1
#
_entry.id   AF-A0A9Q2ZTI0-F1
#
_cell.length_a   1.000
_cell.length_b   1.000
_cell.length_c   1.000
_cell.angle_alpha   90.00
_cell.angle_beta   90.00
_cell.angle_gamma   90.00
#
_symmetry.space_group_name_H-M   'P 1'
#
loop_
_entity.id
_entity.type
_entity.pdbx_description
1 polymer ?
#
loop_
_entity_poly.entity_id
_entity_poly.type
_entity_poly.pdbx_seq_one_letter_code
_entity_poly.pdbx_strand_id
1 'polypeptide(L)' 'MDKIIFNNYGVILIEREGRFFIRFYSGGIVMKEEEEELSIDEAKKVQMSEKDAYEVLIAIEKKKS' A
#
# COMPACT_ATOMS: atom_id res chain seq x y z
N MET A 1 -15.44 -8.99 4.48
CA MET A 1 -14.72 -9.95 3.61
C MET A 1 -13.55 -9.21 3.02
N ASP A 2 -12.33 -9.61 3.35
CA ASP A 2 -11.11 -9.00 2.85
C ASP A 2 -10.87 -9.45 1.42
N LYS A 3 -10.87 -8.50 0.48
CA LYS A 3 -10.63 -8.81 -0.93
C LYS A 3 -9.29 -8.24 -1.34
N ILE A 4 -8.36 -9.12 -1.70
CA ILE A 4 -7.11 -8.67 -2.33
C ILE A 4 -7.45 -8.15 -3.72
N ILE A 5 -7.30 -6.85 -3.95
CA ILE A 5 -7.53 -6.20 -5.24
C ILE A 5 -6.26 -6.24 -6.09
N PHE A 6 -5.10 -6.12 -5.44
CA PHE A 6 -3.82 -6.01 -6.12
C PHE A 6 -2.74 -6.67 -5.28
N ASN A 7 -1.82 -7.38 -5.91
CA ASN A 7 -0.66 -7.97 -5.26
C ASN A 7 0.48 -8.01 -6.28
N ASN A 8 1.27 -6.94 -6.31
CA ASN A 8 2.40 -6.81 -7.21
C ASN A 8 3.42 -5.83 -6.61
N TYR A 9 4.64 -5.79 -7.15
CA TYR A 9 5.67 -4.81 -6.73
C TYR A 9 6.05 -4.85 -5.24
N GLY A 10 5.81 -5.98 -4.56
CA GLY A 10 6.04 -6.10 -3.12
C GLY A 10 5.00 -5.40 -2.24
N VAL A 11 3.85 -5.00 -2.82
CA VAL A 11 2.73 -4.42 -2.10
C VAL A 11 1.43 -5.18 -2.36
N ILE A 12 0.59 -5.25 -1.34
CA ILE A 12 -0.71 -5.92 -1.37
C ILE A 12 -1.78 -4.89 -1.08
N LEU A 13 -2.68 -4.66 -2.03
CA LEU A 13 -3.86 -3.81 -1.85
C LEU A 13 -5.07 -4.68 -1.48
N ILE A 14 -5.72 -4.34 -0.38
CA ILE A 14 -6.84 -5.06 0.22
C ILE A 14 -8.04 -4.11 0.28
N GLU A 15 -9.19 -4.54 -0.22
CA GLU A 15 -10.49 -3.91 0.01
C GLU A 15 -11.13 -4.50 1.27
N ARG A 16 -11.56 -3.64 2.19
CA ARG A 16 -12.42 -4.02 3.31
C ARG A 16 -13.56 -3.02 3.42
N GLU A 17 -14.78 -3.48 3.20
CA GLU A 17 -16.00 -2.68 3.39
C GLU A 17 -15.99 -1.33 2.62
N GLY A 18 -15.46 -1.33 1.40
CA GLY A 18 -15.33 -0.13 0.55
C GLY A 18 -14.15 0.78 0.90
N ARG A 19 -13.30 0.38 1.86
CA ARG A 19 -12.02 1.04 2.17
C ARG A 19 -10.86 0.26 1.59
N PHE A 20 -9.79 0.98 1.26
CA PHE A 20 -8.60 0.41 0.66
C PHE A 20 -7.48 0.39 1.70
N PHE A 21 -6.75 -0.70 1.77
CA PHE A 21 -5.62 -0.87 2.66
C PHE A 21 -4.44 -1.35 1.84
N ILE A 22 -3.27 -0.75 2.04
CA ILE A 22 -2.02 -1.24 1.48
C ILE A 22 -1.23 -1.94 2.57
N ARG A 23 -0.78 -3.15 2.26
CA ARG A 23 0.12 -3.94 3.09
C ARG A 23 1.44 -4.10 2.36
N PHE A 24 2.52 -3.70 3.02
CA PHE A 24 3.86 -3.76 2.47
C PHE A 24 4.85 -4.13 3.57
N TYR A 25 5.95 -4.77 3.17
CA TYR A 25 7.04 -5.08 4.10
C TYR A 25 8.08 -3.96 3.98
N SER A 26 8.22 -3.15 5.02
CA SER A 26 9.29 -2.14 5.04
C SER A 26 10.64 -2.86 5.23
N GLY A 27 11.55 -2.65 4.27
CA GLY A 27 12.84 -3.34 4.16
C GLY A 27 13.93 -2.82 5.11
N GLY A 28 13.59 -2.51 6.36
CA GLY A 28 14.55 -2.12 7.39
C GLY A 28 15.27 -3.30 8.05
N ILE A 29 16.06 -3.02 9.09
CA ILE A 29 16.76 -4.03 9.93
C ILE A 29 15.77 -5.06 10.52
N VAL A 30 14.49 -4.69 10.62
CA VAL A 30 13.39 -5.57 11.03
C VAL A 30 12.35 -5.52 9.90
N MET A 31 12.10 -6.66 9.24
CA MET A 31 10.95 -6.81 8.34
C MET A 31 9.68 -6.58 9.17
N LYS A 32 9.12 -5.37 9.09
CA LYS A 32 7.81 -5.07 9.66
C LYS A 32 6.79 -5.09 8.56
N GLU A 33 5.75 -5.90 8.77
CA GLU A 33 4.52 -5.81 8.00
C GLU A 33 3.81 -4.53 8.42
N GLU A 34 3.75 -3.57 7.52
CA GLU A 34 2.97 -2.34 7.70
C GLU A 34 1.67 -2.47 6.89
N GLU A 35 0.58 -2.06 7.51
CA GLU A 35 -0.74 -1.93 6.89
C GLU A 35 -1.21 -0.49 7.11
N GLU A 36 -1.57 0.19 6.04
CA GLU A 36 -2.06 1.58 6.06
C GLU A 36 -3.35 1.70 5.27
N GLU A 37 -4.29 2.51 5.75
CA GLU A 37 -5.52 2.83 5.02
C GLU A 37 -5.18 3.82 3.90
N LEU A 38 -5.54 3.49 2.66
CA LEU A 38 -5.36 4.32 1.49
C LEU A 38 -6.66 5.00 1.09
N SER A 39 -6.50 6.22 0.59
CA SER A 39 -7.54 6.89 -0.18
C SER A 39 -7.75 6.18 -1.53
N ILE A 40 -8.93 6.36 -2.13
CA ILE A 40 -9.25 5.80 -3.46
C ILE A 40 -8.23 6.24 -4.52
N ASP A 41 -7.72 7.47 -4.42
CA ASP A 41 -6.71 8.01 -5.34
C ASP A 41 -5.36 7.27 -5.22
N GLU A 42 -4.91 7.04 -3.98
CA GLU A 42 -3.67 6.31 -3.69
C GLU A 42 -3.78 4.85 -4.11
N ALA A 43 -4.91 4.21 -3.83
CA ALA A 43 -5.21 2.84 -4.25
C ALA A 43 -5.19 2.67 -5.78
N LYS A 44 -5.62 3.68 -6.53
CA LYS A 44 -5.53 3.69 -8.00
C LYS A 44 -4.10 3.86 -8.48
N LYS A 45 -3.32 4.75 -7.88
CA LYS A 45 -1.90 4.96 -8.21
C LYS A 45 -1.09 3.67 -8.02
N VAL A 46 -1.30 2.96 -6.92
CA VAL A 46 -0.63 1.67 -6.65
C VAL A 46 -0.89 0.63 -7.75
N GLN A 47 -2.08 0.64 -8.34
CA GLN A 47 -2.46 -0.25 -9.45
C GLN A 47 -1.96 0.24 -10.82
N MET A 48 -1.52 1.50 -10.93
CA MET A 48 -1.24 2.15 -12.20
C MET A 48 0.14 1.77 -12.74
N SER A 49 1.17 1.80 -11.89
CA SER A 49 2.55 1.44 -12.23
C SER A 49 3.40 1.20 -10.98
N GLU A 50 4.50 0.47 -11.11
CA GLU A 50 5.48 0.25 -10.03
C GLU A 50 5.97 1.57 -9.41
N LYS A 51 6.27 2.56 -10.27
CA LYS A 51 6.72 3.87 -9.84
C LYS A 51 5.67 4.59 -8.99
N ASP A 52 4.42 4.62 -9.44
CA ASP A 52 3.31 5.21 -8.71
C ASP A 52 3.07 4.50 -7.37
N ALA A 53 3.16 3.17 -7.34
CA ALA A 53 3.09 2.39 -6.10
C ALA A 53 4.21 2.78 -5.12
N TYR A 54 5.44 2.94 -5.61
CA TYR A 54 6.58 3.36 -4.81
C TYR A 54 6.44 4.81 -4.29
N GLU A 55 5.89 5.72 -5.10
CA GLU A 55 5.59 7.10 -4.67
C GLU A 55 4.57 7.14 -3.53
N VAL A 56 3.53 6.30 -3.59
CA VAL A 56 2.54 6.16 -2.50
C VAL A 56 3.21 5.64 -1.23
N LEU A 57 4.07 4.62 -1.32
CA LEU A 57 4.82 4.10 -0.19
C LEU A 57 5.72 5.16 0.46
N ILE A 58 6.46 5.93 -0.35
CA ILE A 58 7.30 7.03 0.16
C ILE A 58 6.44 8.10 0.84
N ALA A 59 5.28 8.43 0.27
CA ALA A 59 4.39 9.42 0.85
C ALA A 59 3.84 8.99 2.22
N ILE A 60 3.52 7.70 2.37
CA ILE A 60 3.13 7.07 3.65
C ILE A 60 4.27 7.17 4.66
N GLU A 61 5.49 6.77 4.28
CA GLU A 61 6.64 6.79 5.18
C GLU A 61 6.99 8.23 5.61
N LYS A 62 6.92 9.19 4.68
CA LYS A 62 7.11 10.62 4.99
C LYS A 62 6.05 11.19 5.93
N LYS A 63 4.81 10.73 5.87
CA LYS A 63 3.73 11.16 6.79
C LYS A 63 3.98 10.69 8.22
N LYS A 64 4.71 9.59 8.41
CA LYS A 64 5.03 9.03 9.73
C LYS A 64 6.27 9.66 10.39
N SER A 65 7.06 10.46 9.66
CA SER A 65 8.33 11.04 10.13
C SER A 65 8.22 12.49 10.62
#